data_AF-A0A8S3F629-F1
#
_entry.id   AF-A0A8S3F629-F1
#
_cell.length_a   1.000
_cell.length_b   1.000
_cell.length_c   1.000
_cell.angle_alpha   90.00
_cell.angle_beta   90.00
_cell.angle_gamma   90.00
#
_symmetry.space_group_name_H-M   'P 1'
#
loop_
_entity.id
_entity.type
_entity.pdbx_description
1 polymer ?
#
loop_
_entity_poly.entity_id
_entity_poly.type
_entity_poly.pdbx_seq_one_letter_code
_entity_poly.pdbx_strand_id
1 'polypeptide(L)'
;ALKYRTELELEKVKPLMAFSSVPLCSIQHKRQFNTVRIPGKETDHIVHYSDSQHIAVYHRGRWYKVLTYYRNQLLQPCELQIQFDEILRDETPPVDGEEHLAALTAGDRTFWATTRETFFNTGCNRASLDAIEKAAFVLILEDSDFEIGTSMSNEFDEYARAIFHGKGYDRWFDKSFNLIISKNAVFGLNVEHSWV
;
A
#
# COMPACT_ATOMS: atom_id res chain seq x y z
N ALA A 1 -3.76 8.56 -7.69
CA ALA A 1 -4.18 7.17 -7.41
C ALA A 1 -5.71 6.99 -7.48
N LEU A 2 -6.49 7.57 -6.55
CA LEU A 2 -7.93 7.29 -6.44
C LEU A 2 -8.76 7.65 -7.69
N LYS A 3 -8.51 8.80 -8.33
CA LYS A 3 -9.17 9.15 -9.61
C LYS A 3 -8.92 8.12 -10.70
N TYR A 4 -7.66 7.69 -10.85
CA TYR A 4 -7.29 6.66 -11.82
C TYR A 4 -7.96 5.31 -11.51
N ARG A 5 -8.07 4.94 -10.23
CA ARG A 5 -8.85 3.77 -9.81
C ARG A 5 -10.31 3.88 -10.25
N THR A 6 -10.96 5.02 -10.04
CA THR A 6 -12.35 5.25 -10.48
C THR A 6 -12.47 5.15 -12.00
N GLU A 7 -11.53 5.71 -12.75
CA GLU A 7 -11.52 5.59 -14.23
C GLU A 7 -11.34 4.15 -14.68
N LEU A 8 -10.53 3.37 -13.97
CA LEU A 8 -10.31 1.96 -14.26
C LEU A 8 -11.56 1.13 -13.97
N GLU A 9 -12.22 1.34 -12.83
CA GLU A 9 -13.47 0.67 -12.44
C GLU A 9 -14.63 1.01 -13.38
N LEU A 10 -14.65 2.25 -13.92
CA LEU A 10 -15.64 2.69 -14.91
C LEU A 10 -15.24 2.36 -16.36
N GLU A 11 -14.17 1.59 -16.57
CA GLU A 11 -13.65 1.22 -17.89
C GLU A 11 -13.38 2.42 -18.83
N LYS A 12 -12.99 3.57 -18.25
CA LYS A 12 -12.66 4.82 -18.99
C LYS A 12 -11.19 4.91 -19.38
N VAL A 13 -10.33 4.07 -18.81
CA VAL A 13 -8.90 4.03 -19.14
C VAL A 13 -8.74 3.48 -20.56
N LYS A 14 -8.07 4.24 -21.42
CA LYS A 14 -7.82 3.81 -22.81
C LYS A 14 -6.92 2.57 -22.83
N PRO A 15 -7.18 1.60 -23.71
CA PRO A 15 -6.29 0.45 -23.89
C PRO A 15 -4.87 0.91 -24.25
N LEU A 16 -3.88 0.21 -23.70
CA LEU A 16 -2.50 0.39 -24.13
C LEU A 16 -2.35 -0.23 -25.53
N MET A 17 -1.76 0.53 -26.47
CA MET A 17 -1.63 0.12 -27.86
C MET A 17 -0.15 -0.10 -28.21
N ALA A 18 0.23 -1.32 -28.61
CA ALA A 18 1.52 -1.59 -29.23
C ALA A 18 1.53 -1.03 -30.66
N PHE A 19 2.62 -0.33 -31.01
CA PHE A 19 2.77 0.35 -32.30
C PHE A 19 1.58 1.24 -32.69
N SER A 20 0.86 1.77 -31.69
CA SER A 20 -0.38 2.55 -31.86
C SER A 20 -1.52 1.84 -32.62
N SER A 21 -1.47 0.51 -32.79
CA SER A 21 -2.43 -0.24 -33.60
C SER A 21 -2.92 -1.55 -32.99
N VAL A 22 -2.10 -2.22 -32.17
CA VAL A 22 -2.45 -3.50 -31.56
C VAL A 22 -2.78 -3.32 -30.07
N PRO A 23 -4.00 -3.60 -29.61
CA PRO A 23 -4.34 -3.49 -28.20
C PRO A 23 -3.60 -4.56 -27.37
N LEU A 24 -3.02 -4.15 -26.25
CA LEU A 24 -2.40 -5.04 -25.28
C LEU A 24 -3.41 -5.49 -24.21
N CYS A 25 -3.15 -6.66 -23.62
CA CYS A 25 -3.96 -7.20 -22.54
C CYS A 25 -3.94 -6.26 -21.32
N SER A 26 -5.12 -5.91 -20.79
CA SER A 26 -5.30 -5.02 -19.65
C SER A 26 -5.65 -5.74 -18.34
N ILE A 27 -5.57 -7.08 -18.31
CA ILE A 27 -6.00 -7.88 -17.16
C ILE A 27 -5.26 -7.51 -15.87
N GLN A 28 -3.98 -7.14 -15.99
CA GLN A 28 -3.12 -6.75 -14.88
C GLN A 28 -3.62 -5.49 -14.20
N HIS A 29 -4.18 -4.53 -14.95
CA HIS A 29 -4.68 -3.28 -14.38
C HIS A 29 -5.77 -3.54 -13.36
N LYS A 30 -6.63 -4.55 -13.56
CA LYS A 30 -7.69 -4.91 -12.61
C LYS A 30 -7.15 -5.24 -11.22
N ARG A 31 -5.92 -5.76 -11.14
CA ARG A 31 -5.28 -6.15 -9.88
C ARG A 31 -4.46 -5.05 -9.23
N GLN A 32 -4.33 -3.88 -9.86
CA GLN A 32 -3.53 -2.79 -9.30
C GLN A 32 -4.06 -2.29 -7.96
N PHE A 33 -5.39 -2.24 -7.79
CA PHE A 33 -6.05 -1.80 -6.55
C PHE A 33 -6.78 -2.96 -5.89
N ASN A 34 -7.04 -2.83 -4.59
CA ASN A 34 -7.81 -3.77 -3.78
C ASN A 34 -7.23 -5.20 -3.78
N THR A 35 -5.94 -5.34 -4.07
CA THR A 35 -5.29 -6.64 -4.20
C THR A 35 -4.20 -6.80 -3.16
N VAL A 36 -4.09 -8.01 -2.64
CA VAL A 36 -3.06 -8.40 -1.67
C VAL A 36 -2.67 -9.85 -1.93
N ARG A 37 -1.41 -10.18 -1.69
CA ARG A 37 -0.91 -11.54 -1.63
C ARG A 37 -1.06 -12.07 -0.21
N ILE A 38 -1.90 -13.08 -0.03
CA ILE A 38 -2.06 -13.75 1.27
C ILE A 38 -1.04 -14.89 1.36
N PRO A 39 -0.22 -14.96 2.43
CA PRO A 39 0.72 -16.05 2.62
C PRO A 39 0.00 -17.37 2.87
N GLY A 40 0.46 -18.46 2.25
CA GLY A 40 0.02 -19.82 2.52
C GLY A 40 1.18 -20.70 3.00
N LYS A 41 0.86 -21.80 3.70
CA LYS A 41 1.90 -22.71 4.22
C LYS A 41 2.72 -23.39 3.12
N GLU A 42 2.10 -23.60 1.96
CA GLU A 42 2.74 -24.23 0.79
C GLU A 42 2.73 -23.30 -0.43
N THR A 43 1.67 -22.52 -0.61
CA THR A 43 1.50 -21.64 -1.77
C THR A 43 0.70 -20.42 -1.38
N ASP A 44 1.17 -19.26 -1.81
CA ASP A 44 0.49 -17.98 -1.57
C ASP A 44 -0.65 -17.77 -2.56
N HIS A 45 -1.59 -16.91 -2.19
CA HIS A 45 -2.76 -16.63 -3.01
C HIS A 45 -2.91 -15.13 -3.24
N ILE A 46 -3.07 -14.73 -4.51
CA ILE A 46 -3.50 -13.38 -4.84
C ILE A 46 -5.00 -13.26 -4.61
N VAL A 47 -5.38 -12.36 -3.70
CA VAL A 47 -6.77 -12.04 -3.40
C VAL A 47 -7.07 -10.63 -3.88
N HIS A 48 -8.12 -10.51 -4.68
CA HIS A 48 -8.66 -9.24 -5.16
C HIS A 48 -10.03 -9.01 -4.54
N TYR A 49 -10.19 -7.90 -3.85
CA TYR A 49 -11.45 -7.53 -3.19
C TYR A 49 -12.25 -6.55 -4.06
N SER A 50 -13.56 -6.73 -4.11
CA SER A 50 -14.47 -5.71 -4.63
C SER A 50 -14.74 -4.64 -3.56
N ASP A 51 -15.15 -3.45 -3.99
CA ASP A 51 -15.81 -2.45 -3.15
C ASP A 51 -15.00 -1.87 -1.98
N SER A 52 -13.67 -1.83 -2.08
CA SER A 52 -12.85 -1.15 -1.07
C SER A 52 -13.13 0.36 -1.05
N GLN A 53 -13.50 0.90 0.11
CA GLN A 53 -13.80 2.34 0.29
C GLN A 53 -12.77 3.06 1.17
N HIS A 54 -11.60 2.46 1.38
CA HIS A 54 -10.57 3.01 2.23
C HIS A 54 -9.16 2.69 1.73
N ILE A 55 -8.18 3.40 2.25
CA ILE A 55 -6.76 3.08 2.15
C ILE A 55 -6.22 2.78 3.55
N ALA A 56 -5.13 2.03 3.61
CA ALA A 56 -4.36 1.86 4.82
C ALA A 56 -3.18 2.85 4.77
N VAL A 57 -2.93 3.56 5.87
CA VAL A 57 -1.84 4.53 5.99
C VAL A 57 -0.91 4.07 7.09
N TYR A 58 0.39 4.07 6.83
CA TYR A 58 1.43 3.90 7.84
C TYR A 58 2.16 5.22 8.07
N HIS A 59 2.25 5.64 9.33
CA HIS A 59 3.04 6.81 9.74
C HIS A 59 3.58 6.59 11.15
N ARG A 60 4.90 6.80 11.34
CA ARG A 60 5.60 6.71 12.64
C ARG A 60 5.22 5.47 13.48
N GLY A 61 5.24 4.29 12.85
CA GLY A 61 4.97 3.03 13.55
C GLY A 61 3.49 2.67 13.69
N ARG A 62 2.58 3.45 13.10
CA ARG A 62 1.14 3.30 13.35
C ARG A 62 0.34 3.11 12.07
N TRP A 63 -0.73 2.33 12.19
CA TRP A 63 -1.63 2.00 11.09
C TRP A 63 -2.96 2.72 11.23
N TYR A 64 -3.36 3.39 10.16
CA TYR A 64 -4.62 4.13 10.09
C TYR A 64 -5.46 3.64 8.93
N LYS A 65 -6.77 3.59 9.15
CA LYS A 65 -7.76 3.35 8.10
C LYS A 65 -8.34 4.70 7.67
N VAL A 66 -7.99 5.14 6.47
CA VAL A 66 -8.50 6.41 5.91
C VAL A 66 -9.61 6.10 4.91
N LEU A 67 -10.81 6.61 5.18
CA LEU A 67 -11.93 6.46 4.26
C LEU A 67 -11.70 7.34 3.04
N THR A 68 -12.01 6.81 1.86
CA THR A 68 -11.87 7.52 0.58
C THR A 68 -13.21 7.84 -0.06
N TYR A 69 -14.31 7.33 0.50
CA TYR A 69 -15.66 7.58 0.03
C TYR A 69 -16.59 8.00 1.18
N TYR A 70 -17.55 8.86 0.87
CA TYR A 70 -18.71 9.17 1.71
C TYR A 70 -19.97 9.07 0.86
N ARG A 71 -20.95 8.25 1.29
CA ARG A 71 -22.20 8.00 0.53
C ARG A 71 -21.95 7.62 -0.94
N ASN A 72 -20.98 6.73 -1.17
CA ASN A 72 -20.54 6.28 -2.50
C ASN A 72 -19.96 7.38 -3.42
N GLN A 73 -19.67 8.57 -2.89
CA GLN A 73 -18.96 9.62 -3.59
C GLN A 73 -17.51 9.65 -3.11
N LEU A 74 -16.57 9.73 -4.06
CA LEU A 74 -15.16 9.89 -3.75
C LEU A 74 -14.95 11.23 -3.02
N LEU A 75 -14.21 11.19 -1.91
CA LEU A 75 -13.87 12.37 -1.13
C LEU A 75 -13.04 13.36 -1.96
N GLN A 76 -13.27 14.65 -1.71
CA GLN A 76 -12.51 15.74 -2.28
C GLN A 76 -11.11 15.81 -1.64
N PRO A 77 -10.11 16.42 -2.33
CA PRO A 77 -8.77 16.58 -1.79
C PRO A 77 -8.73 17.26 -0.42
N CYS A 78 -9.57 18.27 -0.17
CA CYS A 78 -9.64 18.94 1.12
C CYS A 78 -10.14 18.03 2.25
N GLU A 79 -11.09 17.13 1.96
CA GLU A 79 -11.63 16.17 2.94
C GLU A 79 -10.59 15.09 3.29
N LEU A 80 -9.82 14.64 2.29
CA LEU A 80 -8.69 13.73 2.52
C LEU A 80 -7.56 14.43 3.29
N GLN A 81 -7.30 15.70 2.97
CA GLN A 81 -6.27 16.51 3.65
C GLN A 81 -6.56 16.61 5.14
N ILE A 82 -7.81 16.83 5.56
CA ILE A 82 -8.17 16.88 6.99
C ILE A 82 -7.77 15.57 7.70
N GLN A 83 -8.08 14.41 7.11
CA GLN A 83 -7.70 13.11 7.68
C GLN A 83 -6.19 12.91 7.74
N PHE A 84 -5.44 13.33 6.70
CA PHE A 84 -3.99 13.22 6.71
C PHE A 84 -3.32 14.20 7.69
N ASP A 85 -3.86 15.41 7.82
CA ASP A 85 -3.42 16.39 8.80
C ASP A 85 -3.59 15.87 10.23
N GLU A 86 -4.68 15.16 10.52
CA GLU A 86 -4.89 14.49 11.81
C GLU A 86 -3.82 13.41 12.06
N ILE A 87 -3.55 12.57 11.07
CA ILE A 87 -2.51 11.52 11.16
C ILE A 87 -1.11 12.12 11.39
N LEU A 88 -0.77 13.20 10.67
CA LEU A 88 0.54 13.85 10.78
C LEU A 88 0.73 14.58 12.13
N ARG A 89 -0.36 15.03 12.76
CA ARG A 89 -0.34 15.68 14.09
C ARG A 89 -0.46 14.69 15.25
N ASP A 90 -0.74 13.43 14.98
CA ASP A 90 -0.91 12.42 16.02
C ASP A 90 0.45 11.98 16.58
N GLU A 91 0.74 12.39 17.82
CA GLU A 91 1.97 12.07 18.55
C GLU A 91 1.80 10.88 19.50
N THR A 92 0.66 10.19 19.48
CA THR A 92 0.47 9.04 20.37
C THR A 92 1.41 7.88 19.98
N PRO A 93 2.01 7.19 20.97
CA PRO A 93 2.94 6.11 20.68
C PRO A 93 2.22 4.90 20.06
N PRO A 94 2.89 4.11 19.19
CA PRO A 94 2.32 2.88 18.66
C PRO A 94 1.99 1.90 19.78
N VAL A 95 0.96 1.08 19.55
CA VAL A 95 0.69 -0.05 20.44
C VAL A 95 1.83 -1.07 20.34
N ASP A 96 2.06 -1.83 21.40
CA ASP A 96 3.14 -2.83 21.43
C ASP A 96 3.07 -3.77 20.21
N GLY A 97 4.18 -3.85 19.48
CA GLY A 97 4.33 -4.62 18.24
C GLY A 97 3.75 -4.00 16.97
N GLU A 98 2.94 -2.92 17.04
CA GLU A 98 2.33 -2.28 15.87
C GLU A 98 3.38 -1.71 14.91
N GLU A 99 4.41 -1.07 15.46
CA GLU A 99 5.49 -0.42 14.70
C GLU A 99 6.16 -1.36 13.70
N HIS A 100 6.34 -2.61 14.12
CA HIS A 100 7.07 -3.63 13.38
C HIS A 100 6.15 -4.66 12.71
N LEU A 101 4.83 -4.45 12.74
CA LEU A 101 3.84 -5.41 12.24
C LEU A 101 4.11 -5.81 10.78
N ALA A 102 4.47 -4.84 9.93
CA ALA A 102 4.68 -5.08 8.51
C ALA A 102 5.95 -5.92 8.22
N ALA A 103 6.88 -6.04 9.17
CA ALA A 103 8.07 -6.88 9.03
C ALA A 103 7.72 -8.35 8.76
N LEU A 104 6.55 -8.79 9.23
CA LEU A 104 6.03 -10.14 8.97
C LEU A 104 5.87 -10.40 7.47
N THR A 105 5.52 -9.37 6.68
CA THR A 105 5.37 -9.49 5.21
C THR A 105 6.70 -9.59 4.47
N ALA A 106 7.81 -9.17 5.11
CA ALA A 106 9.18 -9.27 4.59
C ALA A 106 9.86 -10.61 4.91
N GLY A 107 9.31 -11.36 5.88
CA GLY A 107 9.88 -12.61 6.37
C GLY A 107 9.61 -13.83 5.49
N ASP A 108 9.98 -15.01 6.02
CA ASP A 108 9.67 -16.29 5.40
C ASP A 108 8.15 -16.49 5.25
N ARG A 109 7.73 -17.05 4.11
CA ARG A 109 6.31 -17.15 3.73
C ARG A 109 5.55 -18.14 4.61
N THR A 110 6.17 -19.27 4.94
CA THR A 110 5.58 -20.30 5.80
C THR A 110 5.48 -19.80 7.25
N PHE A 111 6.50 -19.09 7.73
CA PHE A 111 6.46 -18.40 9.01
C PHE A 111 5.34 -17.36 9.08
N TRP A 112 5.21 -16.53 8.04
CA TRP A 112 4.15 -15.52 7.99
C TRP A 112 2.76 -16.16 7.95
N ALA A 113 2.55 -17.19 7.11
CA ALA A 113 1.29 -17.94 7.04
C ALA A 113 0.89 -18.52 8.42
N THR A 114 1.84 -19.12 9.12
CA THR A 114 1.61 -19.72 10.46
C THR A 114 1.31 -18.66 11.52
N THR A 115 2.04 -17.55 11.49
CA THR A 115 1.84 -16.42 12.41
C THR A 115 0.47 -15.77 12.18
N ARG A 116 0.07 -15.59 10.92
CA ARG A 116 -1.25 -15.08 10.52
C ARG A 116 -2.37 -15.95 11.08
N GLU A 117 -2.28 -17.27 10.91
CA GLU A 117 -3.27 -18.21 11.44
C GLU A 117 -3.31 -18.22 12.98
N THR A 118 -2.16 -18.07 13.63
CA THR A 118 -2.10 -18.15 15.10
C THR A 118 -2.62 -16.88 15.78
N PHE A 119 -2.25 -15.70 15.27
CA PHE A 119 -2.44 -14.42 15.98
C PHE A 119 -3.45 -13.47 15.33
N PHE A 120 -3.86 -13.71 14.08
CA PHE A 120 -4.74 -12.79 13.32
C PHE A 120 -6.07 -13.43 12.91
N ASN A 121 -6.45 -14.55 13.53
CA ASN A 121 -7.70 -15.27 13.22
C ASN A 121 -8.94 -14.76 13.99
N THR A 122 -8.76 -13.98 15.06
CA THR A 122 -9.87 -13.49 15.90
C THR A 122 -9.62 -12.06 16.43
N GLY A 123 -10.66 -11.45 17.00
CA GLY A 123 -10.56 -10.20 17.75
C GLY A 123 -10.13 -8.97 16.93
N CYS A 124 -9.46 -8.05 17.61
CA CYS A 124 -8.95 -6.80 17.02
C CYS A 124 -7.92 -7.07 15.92
N ASN A 125 -7.01 -8.03 16.11
CA ASN A 125 -5.97 -8.36 15.14
C ASN A 125 -6.56 -8.77 13.78
N ARG A 126 -7.60 -9.60 13.79
CA ARG A 126 -8.31 -9.97 12.56
C ARG A 126 -8.93 -8.76 11.86
N ALA A 127 -9.58 -7.88 12.62
CA ALA A 127 -10.22 -6.69 12.07
C ALA A 127 -9.20 -5.69 11.49
N SER A 128 -8.07 -5.50 12.19
CA SER A 128 -6.96 -4.64 11.75
C SER A 128 -6.29 -5.20 10.49
N LEU A 129 -6.00 -6.50 10.46
CA LEU A 129 -5.42 -7.15 9.28
C LEU A 129 -6.36 -7.08 8.08
N ASP A 130 -7.66 -7.33 8.27
CA ASP A 130 -8.68 -7.20 7.23
C ASP A 130 -8.75 -5.77 6.68
N ALA A 131 -8.57 -4.75 7.53
CA ALA A 131 -8.50 -3.36 7.09
C ALA A 131 -7.29 -3.08 6.18
N ILE A 132 -6.11 -3.64 6.47
CA ILE A 132 -4.91 -3.48 5.63
C ILE A 132 -5.05 -4.27 4.32
N GLU A 133 -5.45 -5.54 4.42
CA GLU A 133 -5.59 -6.46 3.28
C GLU A 133 -6.65 -5.98 2.28
N LYS A 134 -7.79 -5.45 2.75
CA LYS A 134 -8.86 -4.92 1.89
C LYS A 134 -8.67 -3.49 1.42
N ALA A 135 -7.67 -2.76 1.92
CA ALA A 135 -7.42 -1.37 1.49
C ALA A 135 -7.24 -1.26 -0.03
N ALA A 136 -7.51 -0.10 -0.62
CA ALA A 136 -7.29 0.08 -2.05
C ALA A 136 -5.81 -0.03 -2.44
N PHE A 137 -4.96 0.52 -1.58
CA PHE A 137 -3.50 0.45 -1.60
C PHE A 137 -3.00 0.87 -0.21
N VAL A 138 -1.71 0.74 0.03
CA VAL A 138 -1.06 1.22 1.25
C VAL A 138 -0.35 2.55 0.96
N LEU A 139 -0.57 3.56 1.79
CA LEU A 139 0.14 4.84 1.75
C LEU A 139 1.13 4.88 2.91
N ILE A 140 2.39 5.18 2.61
CA ILE A 140 3.41 5.37 3.63
C ILE A 140 3.78 6.84 3.68
N LEU A 141 3.60 7.44 4.85
CA LEU A 141 3.99 8.82 5.13
C LEU A 141 5.32 8.78 5.90
N GLU A 142 6.40 9.03 5.18
CA GLU A 142 7.75 9.08 5.73
C GLU A 142 8.02 10.42 6.42
N ASP A 143 8.72 10.36 7.55
CA ASP A 143 9.10 11.54 8.34
C ASP A 143 10.50 12.07 7.97
N SER A 144 11.21 11.34 7.11
CA SER A 144 12.47 11.76 6.52
C SER A 144 12.26 12.38 5.14
N ASP A 145 13.15 13.28 4.76
CA ASP A 145 13.27 13.77 3.40
C ASP A 145 13.99 12.72 2.54
N PHE A 146 13.65 12.68 1.24
CA PHE A 146 14.40 11.91 0.25
C PHE A 146 15.09 12.86 -0.72
N GLU A 147 16.33 12.56 -1.08
CA GLU A 147 17.05 13.32 -2.08
C GLU A 147 17.14 12.54 -3.38
N ILE A 148 16.64 13.13 -4.48
CA ILE A 148 16.86 12.58 -5.81
C ILE A 148 18.14 13.22 -6.33
N GLY A 149 19.27 12.55 -6.06
CA GLY A 149 20.57 12.99 -6.54
C GLY A 149 20.62 13.10 -8.06
N THR A 150 21.51 13.95 -8.57
CA THR A 150 21.90 13.89 -10.00
C THR A 150 22.70 12.60 -10.26
N SER A 151 22.70 12.12 -11.51
CA SER A 151 22.89 10.72 -11.93
C SER A 151 24.20 9.98 -11.55
N MET A 152 25.03 10.50 -10.64
CA MET A 152 26.31 9.92 -10.22
C MET A 152 26.59 10.09 -8.72
N SER A 153 25.55 10.19 -7.89
CA SER A 153 25.65 10.56 -6.48
C SER A 153 25.02 9.47 -5.58
N ASN A 154 25.60 9.23 -4.40
CA ASN A 154 25.17 8.20 -3.44
C ASN A 154 23.70 8.39 -2.99
N GLU A 155 23.18 9.60 -3.17
CA GLU A 155 21.84 10.06 -2.86
C GLU A 155 20.78 9.27 -3.66
N PHE A 156 21.06 8.92 -4.93
CA PHE A 156 20.15 8.09 -5.71
C PHE A 156 20.06 6.66 -5.16
N ASP A 157 21.19 6.10 -4.69
CA ASP A 157 21.22 4.77 -4.07
C ASP A 157 20.44 4.76 -2.75
N GLU A 158 20.53 5.85 -1.97
CA GLU A 158 19.76 6.02 -0.74
C GLU A 158 18.25 6.11 -1.01
N TYR A 159 17.84 6.92 -1.99
CA TYR A 159 16.46 6.97 -2.45
C TYR A 159 15.98 5.60 -2.94
N ALA A 160 16.77 4.91 -3.77
CA ALA A 160 16.42 3.59 -4.28
C ALA A 160 16.23 2.58 -3.14
N ARG A 161 17.12 2.54 -2.13
CA ARG A 161 16.97 1.69 -0.94
C ARG A 161 15.72 2.04 -0.13
N ALA A 162 15.46 3.33 0.07
CA ALA A 162 14.30 3.82 0.82
C ALA A 162 12.97 3.42 0.16
N ILE A 163 12.89 3.47 -1.18
CA ILE A 163 11.72 3.00 -1.92
C ILE A 163 11.66 1.47 -1.98
N PHE A 164 12.80 0.80 -2.16
CA PHE A 164 12.83 -0.64 -2.40
C PHE A 164 12.48 -1.45 -1.15
N HIS A 165 13.18 -1.25 -0.04
CA HIS A 165 12.96 -2.02 1.20
C HIS A 165 12.67 -1.14 2.43
N GLY A 166 12.91 0.17 2.36
CA GLY A 166 12.70 1.06 3.51
C GLY A 166 13.45 0.56 4.74
N LYS A 167 12.78 0.55 5.89
CA LYS A 167 13.31 0.02 7.17
C LYS A 167 13.02 -1.47 7.34
N GLY A 168 12.35 -2.11 6.38
CA GLY A 168 11.97 -3.52 6.40
C GLY A 168 10.72 -3.83 7.22
N TYR A 169 10.14 -2.84 7.90
CA TYR A 169 8.94 -2.99 8.73
C TYR A 169 7.86 -1.92 8.48
N ASP A 170 8.16 -0.97 7.60
CA ASP A 170 7.37 0.22 7.29
C ASP A 170 6.72 0.12 5.90
N ARG A 171 6.62 -1.09 5.34
CA ARG A 171 6.00 -1.41 4.05
C ARG A 171 5.16 -2.66 4.20
N TRP A 172 3.98 -2.69 3.60
CA TRP A 172 3.22 -3.92 3.48
C TRP A 172 3.58 -4.61 2.17
N PHE A 173 4.62 -5.45 2.18
CA PHE A 173 5.18 -6.04 0.96
C PHE A 173 4.21 -6.97 0.22
N ASP A 174 3.20 -7.48 0.92
CA ASP A 174 2.12 -8.28 0.34
C ASP A 174 1.10 -7.44 -0.44
N LYS A 175 1.07 -6.11 -0.27
CA LYS A 175 0.08 -5.25 -0.94
C LYS A 175 0.43 -5.10 -2.40
N SER A 176 -0.58 -4.99 -3.27
CA SER A 176 -0.35 -4.75 -4.70
C SER A 176 0.67 -3.64 -4.96
N PHE A 177 0.51 -2.52 -4.27
CA PHE A 177 1.57 -1.53 -4.15
C PHE A 177 1.47 -0.72 -2.85
N ASN A 178 2.62 -0.23 -2.41
CA ASN A 178 2.80 0.81 -1.42
C ASN A 178 3.15 2.11 -2.14
N LEU A 179 2.36 3.17 -1.93
CA LEU A 179 2.69 4.54 -2.33
C LEU A 179 3.46 5.19 -1.18
N ILE A 180 4.72 5.54 -1.40
CA ILE A 180 5.60 6.08 -0.36
C ILE A 180 5.79 7.56 -0.66
N ILE A 181 5.56 8.42 0.34
CA ILE A 181 5.72 9.87 0.22
C ILE A 181 6.60 10.36 1.38
N SER A 182 7.73 11.00 1.04
CA SER A 182 8.63 11.67 1.98
C SER A 182 8.08 13.02 2.44
N LYS A 183 8.69 13.54 3.51
CA LYS A 183 8.33 14.84 4.08
C LYS A 183 8.52 16.00 3.10
N ASN A 184 9.55 15.95 2.25
CA ASN A 184 9.76 16.89 1.14
C ASN A 184 8.98 16.55 -0.15
N ALA A 185 7.94 15.71 -0.06
CA ALA A 185 7.03 15.33 -1.15
C ALA A 185 7.67 14.58 -2.33
N VAL A 186 8.87 14.03 -2.16
CA VAL A 186 9.42 13.03 -3.05
C VAL A 186 8.67 11.71 -2.83
N PHE A 187 8.33 11.00 -3.90
CA PHE A 187 7.51 9.80 -3.80
C PHE A 187 8.00 8.67 -4.69
N GLY A 188 7.67 7.45 -4.30
CA GLY A 188 7.95 6.24 -5.07
C GLY A 188 6.92 5.15 -4.84
N LEU A 189 7.05 4.07 -5.59
CA LEU A 189 6.18 2.90 -5.50
C LEU A 189 7.03 1.67 -5.17
N ASN A 190 6.60 0.92 -4.17
CA ASN A 190 7.02 -0.46 -3.95
C ASN A 190 5.86 -1.38 -4.37
N VAL A 191 6.14 -2.39 -5.19
CA VAL A 191 5.11 -3.17 -5.89
C VAL A 191 5.36 -4.65 -5.67
N GLU A 192 4.34 -5.39 -5.25
CA GLU A 192 4.39 -6.86 -5.20
C GLU A 192 4.35 -7.40 -6.64
N HIS A 193 5.25 -8.30 -7.01
CA HIS A 193 5.41 -8.67 -8.42
C HIS A 193 4.43 -9.76 -8.88
N SER A 194 3.99 -10.66 -8.00
CA SER A 194 3.28 -11.88 -8.41
C SER A 194 1.86 -11.68 -8.94
N TRP A 195 1.23 -10.52 -8.68
CA TRP A 195 -0.09 -10.21 -9.24
C TRP A 195 -0.06 -9.64 -10.66
N VAL A 196 1.11 -9.15 -11.11
CA VAL A 196 1.34 -8.58 -12.45
C VAL A 196 1.46 -9.71 -13.46
#